data_AF-A0A1J5HKY1-F1
#
_entry.id   AF-A0A1J5HKY1-F1
#
_cell.length_a   1.000
_cell.length_b   1.000
_cell.length_c   1.000
_cell.angle_alpha   90.00
_cell.angle_beta   90.00
_cell.angle_gamma   90.00
#
_symmetry.space_group_name_H-M   'P 1'
#
loop_
_entity.id
_entity.type
_entity.pdbx_description
1 polymer ?
#
loop_
_entity_poly.entity_id
_entity_poly.type
_entity_poly.pdbx_seq_one_letter_code
_entity_poly.pdbx_strand_id
1 'polypeptide(L)'
;MIKRLARKIRNQHIGFTIVELLIMMVIVGILASFSFNQYTGLKLLAQNTKRQNDLSGLRTQLEAYAAEHNGLYPATTTNPTTNWKTIDVRTDSNCFNGSKQVDWVPELEQPLPQSVSNTGSDAGVDDSPGCYLYASNGTQYVLSAWNMLSKPKTSTLLYRRLGFRSFQTPTSTQFYSCNDNAIGGISQGHYDIEKDYYKFSYTISNITDCDETPPLGV
;
A
#
# COMPACT_ATOMS: atom_id res chain seq x y z
N MET A 1 30.21 26.45 74.85
CA MET A 1 30.49 25.01 74.70
C MET A 1 29.33 24.36 73.95
N ILE A 2 29.44 24.13 72.64
CA ILE A 2 28.35 23.61 71.79
C ILE A 2 28.61 22.11 71.55
N LYS A 3 27.75 21.24 72.09
CA LYS A 3 27.79 19.79 71.85
C LYS A 3 27.14 19.50 70.49
N ARG A 4 27.92 18.99 69.52
CA ARG A 4 27.38 18.48 68.24
C ARG A 4 26.79 17.09 68.46
N LEU A 5 25.47 16.96 68.34
CA LEU A 5 24.75 15.69 68.29
C LEU A 5 24.80 15.15 66.86
N ALA A 6 25.67 14.17 66.61
CA ALA A 6 25.66 13.41 65.36
C ALA A 6 24.52 12.37 65.41
N ARG A 7 23.46 12.60 64.63
CA ARG A 7 22.33 11.66 64.47
C ARG A 7 22.79 10.48 63.62
N LYS A 8 22.89 9.29 64.22
CA LYS A 8 23.19 8.02 63.53
C LYS A 8 22.00 7.64 62.65
N ILE A 9 22.14 7.77 61.33
CA ILE A 9 21.15 7.26 60.36
C ILE A 9 21.23 5.73 60.40
N ARG A 10 20.20 5.07 60.94
CA ARG A 10 20.07 3.61 60.84
C ARG A 10 19.59 3.28 59.42
N ASN A 11 20.44 2.63 58.62
CA ASN A 11 20.03 1.93 57.42
C ASN A 11 19.07 0.79 57.82
N GLN A 12 17.77 1.04 57.71
CA GLN A 12 16.76 -0.01 57.75
C GLN A 12 16.84 -0.73 56.40
N HIS A 13 17.55 -1.85 56.33
CA HIS A 13 17.46 -2.76 55.20
C HIS A 13 16.08 -3.44 55.28
N ILE A 14 15.08 -2.81 54.64
CA ILE A 14 13.78 -3.43 54.40
C ILE A 14 14.00 -4.38 53.23
N GLY A 15 14.20 -5.67 53.52
CA GLY A 15 14.28 -6.71 52.50
C GLY A 15 12.89 -7.00 51.95
N PHE A 16 12.76 -7.06 50.63
CA PHE A 16 11.57 -7.56 49.96
C PHE A 16 11.31 -9.00 50.40
N THR A 17 10.05 -9.34 50.68
CA THR A 17 9.71 -10.71 51.04
C THR A 17 9.77 -11.62 49.81
N ILE A 18 10.12 -12.89 49.99
CA ILE A 18 10.09 -13.88 48.89
C ILE A 18 8.69 -13.93 48.26
N VAL A 19 7.64 -13.79 49.08
CA VAL A 19 6.25 -13.76 48.65
C VAL A 19 5.96 -12.58 47.71
N GLU A 20 6.52 -11.41 48.00
CA GLU A 20 6.35 -10.20 47.20
C GLU A 20 7.01 -10.34 45.81
N LEU A 21 8.20 -10.93 45.76
CA LEU A 21 8.86 -11.26 44.49
C LEU A 21 8.10 -12.34 43.70
N LEU A 22 7.51 -13.32 44.40
CA LEU A 22 6.76 -14.42 43.79
C LEU A 22 5.48 -13.91 43.13
N ILE A 23 4.69 -13.08 43.83
CA ILE A 23 3.47 -12.48 43.27
C ILE A 23 3.84 -11.60 42.06
N MET A 24 4.96 -10.88 42.10
CA MET A 24 5.39 -10.04 40.98
C MET A 24 5.68 -10.87 39.72
N MET A 25 6.35 -12.02 39.86
CA MET A 25 6.61 -12.91 38.72
C MET A 25 5.32 -13.51 38.15
N VAL A 26 4.34 -13.81 39.00
CA VAL A 26 3.02 -14.27 38.55
C VAL A 26 2.29 -13.17 37.77
N ILE A 27 2.27 -11.94 38.29
CA ILE A 27 1.61 -10.80 37.62
C ILE A 27 2.29 -10.51 36.27
N VAL A 28 3.62 -10.43 36.23
CA VAL A 28 4.36 -10.21 34.99
C VAL A 28 4.16 -11.36 34.00
N GLY A 29 4.07 -12.61 34.46
CA GLY A 29 3.77 -13.77 33.62
C GLY A 29 2.38 -13.71 32.98
N ILE A 30 1.36 -13.30 33.74
CA ILE A 30 0.00 -13.13 33.23
C ILE A 30 -0.06 -11.97 32.23
N LEU A 31 0.55 -10.82 32.56
CA LEU A 31 0.56 -9.64 31.69
C LEU A 31 1.31 -9.90 30.38
N ALA A 32 2.48 -10.53 30.44
CA ALA A 32 3.29 -10.88 29.26
C ALA A 32 2.54 -11.83 28.31
N SER A 33 1.73 -12.73 28.85
CA SER A 33 0.94 -13.68 28.05
C SER A 33 -0.19 -12.98 27.26
N PHE A 34 -0.72 -11.85 27.74
CA PHE A 34 -1.83 -11.15 27.11
C PHE A 34 -1.40 -10.11 26.05
N SER A 35 -0.17 -9.59 26.11
CA SER A 35 0.26 -8.45 25.29
C SER A 35 0.41 -8.71 23.78
N PHE A 36 0.41 -9.95 23.29
CA PHE A 36 0.81 -10.24 21.90
C PHE A 36 -0.23 -9.95 20.80
N ASN A 37 -1.53 -9.93 21.12
CA ASN A 37 -2.57 -10.11 20.07
C ASN A 37 -3.14 -8.84 19.40
N GLN A 38 -2.72 -7.62 19.78
CA GLN A 38 -3.35 -6.38 19.26
C GLN A 38 -2.51 -5.58 18.25
N TYR A 39 -1.25 -5.94 18.00
CA TYR A 39 -0.34 -5.11 17.19
C TYR A 39 -0.55 -5.21 15.68
N THR A 40 -1.14 -6.30 15.18
CA THR A 40 -1.21 -6.58 13.73
C THR A 40 -2.21 -5.66 13.00
N GLY A 41 -3.38 -5.40 13.58
CA GLY A 41 -4.42 -4.57 12.95
C GLY A 41 -4.01 -3.10 12.77
N LEU A 42 -3.38 -2.51 13.79
CA LEU A 42 -2.94 -1.11 13.75
C LEU A 42 -1.80 -0.90 12.74
N LYS A 43 -0.88 -1.86 12.64
CA LYS A 43 0.21 -1.84 11.64
C LYS A 43 -0.36 -1.79 10.21
N LEU A 44 -1.35 -2.62 9.90
CA LEU A 44 -1.98 -2.67 8.58
C LEU A 44 -2.69 -1.37 8.21
N LEU A 45 -3.42 -0.76 9.17
CA LEU A 45 -4.05 0.53 8.95
C LEU A 45 -3.02 1.63 8.70
N ALA A 46 -1.95 1.69 9.48
CA ALA A 46 -0.87 2.65 9.28
C ALA A 46 -0.21 2.51 7.90
N GLN A 47 0.03 1.28 7.43
CA GLN A 47 0.55 1.03 6.10
C GLN A 47 -0.42 1.45 4.98
N ASN A 48 -1.72 1.18 5.14
CA ASN A 48 -2.73 1.62 4.18
C ASN A 48 -2.83 3.14 4.10
N THR A 49 -2.79 3.83 5.23
CA THR A 49 -2.74 5.29 5.29
C THR A 49 -1.46 5.82 4.65
N LYS A 50 -0.32 5.19 4.91
CA LYS A 50 0.95 5.54 4.25
C LYS A 50 0.83 5.47 2.72
N ARG A 51 0.32 4.36 2.17
CA ARG A 51 0.13 4.19 0.71
C ARG A 51 -0.78 5.27 0.12
N GLN A 52 -1.85 5.64 0.84
CA GLN A 52 -2.74 6.72 0.41
C GLN A 52 -2.06 8.08 0.40
N ASN A 53 -1.27 8.38 1.43
CA ASN A 53 -0.50 9.62 1.52
C ASN A 53 0.60 9.68 0.45
N ASP A 54 1.30 8.57 0.23
CA ASP A 54 2.33 8.44 -0.81
C ASP A 54 1.75 8.78 -2.20
N LEU A 55 0.63 8.16 -2.59
CA LEU A 55 -0.01 8.46 -3.88
C LEU A 55 -0.62 9.86 -3.94
N SER A 56 -1.20 10.37 -2.84
CA SER A 56 -1.77 11.71 -2.81
C SER A 56 -0.68 12.78 -2.98
N GLY A 57 0.48 12.58 -2.35
CA GLY A 57 1.65 13.44 -2.53
C GLY A 57 2.19 13.40 -3.96
N LEU A 58 2.25 12.21 -4.57
CA LEU A 58 2.63 12.07 -5.99
C LEU A 58 1.61 12.70 -6.93
N ARG A 59 0.30 12.58 -6.65
CA ARG A 59 -0.75 13.26 -7.41
C ARG A 59 -0.51 14.76 -7.42
N THR A 60 -0.29 15.38 -6.26
CA THR A 60 -0.02 16.83 -6.18
C THR A 60 1.19 17.23 -7.00
N GLN A 61 2.25 16.42 -7.01
CA GLN A 61 3.43 16.65 -7.84
C GLN A 61 3.14 16.50 -9.34
N LEU A 62 2.36 15.49 -9.73
CA LEU A 62 1.94 15.30 -11.12
C LEU A 62 1.10 16.48 -11.62
N GLU A 63 0.17 17.00 -10.80
CA GLU A 63 -0.62 18.18 -11.17
C GLU A 63 0.26 19.46 -11.25
N ALA A 64 1.25 19.60 -10.36
CA ALA A 64 2.22 20.70 -10.43
C ALA A 64 3.08 20.61 -11.70
N TYR A 65 3.60 19.42 -12.00
CA TYR A 65 4.32 19.15 -13.23
C TYR A 65 3.47 19.50 -14.46
N ALA A 66 2.21 19.05 -14.50
CA ALA A 66 1.31 19.35 -15.60
C ALA A 66 1.03 20.85 -15.75
N ALA A 67 0.92 21.60 -14.65
CA ALA A 67 0.77 23.05 -14.70
C ALA A 67 1.97 23.75 -15.37
N GLU A 68 3.18 23.21 -15.21
CA GLU A 68 4.41 23.72 -15.84
C GLU A 68 4.62 23.20 -17.27
N HIS A 69 4.01 22.06 -17.63
CA HIS A 69 4.20 21.36 -18.90
C HIS A 69 2.94 21.37 -19.79
N ASN A 70 2.23 22.49 -19.86
CA ASN A 70 1.07 22.70 -20.74
C ASN A 70 -0.07 21.68 -20.53
N GLY A 71 -0.29 21.23 -19.30
CA GLY A 71 -1.28 20.22 -18.94
C GLY A 71 -0.86 18.78 -19.26
N LEU A 72 0.41 18.56 -19.63
CA LEU A 72 0.93 17.24 -19.93
C LEU A 72 1.60 16.62 -18.71
N TYR A 73 1.39 15.32 -18.51
CA TYR A 73 2.02 14.51 -17.47
C TYR A 73 3.28 13.81 -18.03
N PRO A 74 4.21 13.37 -17.17
CA PRO A 74 5.40 12.63 -17.60
C PRO A 74 5.02 11.36 -18.37
N ALA A 75 5.34 11.31 -19.66
CA ALA A 75 4.91 10.20 -20.50
C ALA A 75 5.78 8.96 -20.26
N THR A 76 5.13 7.80 -20.18
CA THR A 76 5.80 6.48 -20.14
C THR A 76 5.58 5.69 -21.43
N THR A 77 4.57 6.08 -22.22
CA THR A 77 4.38 5.65 -23.60
C THR A 77 4.12 6.86 -24.50
N THR A 78 4.58 6.80 -25.74
CA THR A 78 4.28 7.80 -26.78
C THR A 78 3.20 7.30 -27.76
N ASN A 79 2.75 6.05 -27.61
CA ASN A 79 1.79 5.45 -28.54
C ASN A 79 0.82 4.52 -27.80
N PRO A 80 -0.21 5.08 -27.12
CA PRO A 80 -1.17 4.27 -26.38
C PRO A 80 -1.98 3.34 -27.30
N THR A 81 -2.05 3.62 -28.60
CA THR A 81 -2.94 2.94 -29.56
C THR A 81 -2.32 1.73 -30.26
N THR A 82 -1.02 1.45 -30.10
CA THR A 82 -0.39 0.22 -30.60
C THR A 82 -0.04 -0.70 -29.44
N ASN A 83 -0.93 -1.65 -29.15
CA ASN A 83 -0.69 -2.83 -28.29
C ASN A 83 0.25 -2.55 -27.11
N TRP A 84 -0.32 -2.04 -26.02
CA TRP A 84 0.36 -1.73 -24.77
C TRP A 84 1.39 -2.80 -24.36
N LYS A 85 2.62 -2.37 -24.05
CA LYS A 85 3.72 -3.26 -23.67
C LYS A 85 3.99 -3.16 -22.17
N THR A 86 4.47 -4.26 -21.60
CA THR A 86 4.98 -4.33 -20.22
C THR A 86 5.97 -3.22 -19.88
N ILE A 87 6.76 -2.79 -20.86
CA ILE A 87 7.80 -1.78 -20.70
C ILE A 87 7.24 -0.39 -20.38
N ASP A 88 5.99 -0.14 -20.76
CA ASP A 88 5.35 1.16 -20.62
C ASP A 88 4.72 1.34 -19.22
N VAL A 89 4.43 0.24 -18.49
CA VAL A 89 4.10 0.32 -17.05
C VAL A 89 5.41 0.48 -16.30
N ARG A 90 5.70 1.67 -15.78
CA ARG A 90 6.86 1.83 -14.89
C ARG A 90 6.48 1.47 -13.47
N THR A 91 7.37 0.75 -12.80
CA THR A 91 7.11 0.17 -11.49
C THR A 91 8.29 0.34 -10.55
N ASP A 92 8.00 0.31 -9.26
CA ASP A 92 9.05 0.18 -8.26
C ASP A 92 9.68 -1.24 -8.26
N SER A 93 10.63 -1.46 -7.35
CA SER A 93 11.44 -2.68 -7.33
C SER A 93 10.69 -3.99 -7.03
N ASN A 94 9.55 -3.96 -6.31
CA ASN A 94 8.88 -5.19 -5.85
C ASN A 94 7.73 -5.66 -6.73
N CYS A 95 7.39 -4.92 -7.78
CA CYS A 95 6.39 -5.37 -8.73
C CYS A 95 6.80 -6.72 -9.34
N PHE A 96 5.84 -7.63 -9.42
CA PHE A 96 6.00 -8.91 -10.12
C PHE A 96 6.25 -8.72 -11.63
N ASN A 97 5.73 -7.63 -12.19
CA ASN A 97 5.75 -7.36 -13.62
C ASN A 97 5.79 -5.84 -13.90
N GLY A 98 6.03 -5.46 -15.15
CA GLY A 98 6.26 -4.07 -15.55
C GLY A 98 7.75 -3.75 -15.67
N SER A 99 8.04 -2.51 -16.04
CA SER A 99 9.38 -1.94 -16.17
C SER A 99 9.84 -1.37 -14.83
N LYS A 100 10.70 -2.12 -14.13
CA LYS A 100 11.27 -1.65 -12.86
C LYS A 100 12.22 -0.49 -13.12
N GLN A 101 11.93 0.66 -12.52
CA GLN A 101 12.72 1.88 -12.68
C GLN A 101 12.89 2.55 -11.32
N VAL A 102 14.06 3.17 -11.08
CA VAL A 102 14.26 3.97 -9.86
C VAL A 102 13.37 5.22 -9.91
N ASP A 103 13.25 5.79 -11.11
CA ASP A 103 12.37 6.89 -11.53
C ASP A 103 11.07 6.35 -12.16
N TRP A 104 10.37 5.47 -11.45
CA TRP A 104 9.15 4.84 -11.97
C TRP A 104 8.02 5.85 -12.26
N VAL A 105 8.09 7.06 -11.69
CA VAL A 105 7.45 8.25 -12.24
C VAL A 105 8.54 9.11 -12.86
N PRO A 106 8.62 9.23 -14.20
CA PRO A 106 9.65 10.03 -14.84
C PRO A 106 9.53 11.50 -14.44
N GLU A 107 10.67 12.20 -14.48
CA GLU A 107 10.72 13.68 -14.43
C GLU A 107 10.20 14.30 -13.12
N LEU A 108 9.91 13.48 -12.10
CA LEU A 108 9.74 13.94 -10.73
C LEU A 108 11.08 13.90 -9.99
N GLU A 109 11.49 15.06 -9.45
CA GLU A 109 12.81 15.25 -8.82
C GLU A 109 12.92 14.70 -7.38
N GLN A 110 11.84 14.14 -6.83
CA GLN A 110 11.77 13.69 -5.43
C GLN A 110 11.97 12.18 -5.31
N PRO A 111 12.46 11.69 -4.16
CA PRO A 111 12.55 10.25 -3.93
C PRO A 111 11.16 9.62 -4.00
N LEU A 112 10.98 8.75 -4.98
CA LEU A 112 9.72 8.05 -5.18
C LEU A 112 9.54 6.97 -4.10
N PRO A 113 8.31 6.78 -3.60
CA PRO A 113 8.04 5.77 -2.61
C PRO A 113 8.36 4.39 -3.18
N GLN A 114 8.88 3.53 -2.31
CA GLN A 114 9.16 2.13 -2.61
C GLN A 114 8.23 1.27 -1.78
N SER A 115 7.59 0.31 -2.43
CA SER A 115 6.92 -0.77 -1.74
C SER A 115 7.92 -1.60 -0.96
N VAL A 116 7.41 -2.38 -0.02
CA VAL A 116 8.15 -3.46 0.61
C VAL A 116 7.53 -4.76 0.14
N SER A 117 8.32 -5.82 0.03
CA SER A 117 7.79 -7.14 -0.31
C SER A 117 6.80 -7.55 0.78
N ASN A 118 5.51 -7.48 0.46
CA ASN A 118 4.46 -7.92 1.37
C ASN A 118 4.27 -9.42 1.19
N THR A 119 4.35 -10.19 2.28
CA THR A 119 4.15 -11.64 2.30
C THR A 119 3.14 -12.01 3.38
N GLY A 120 2.38 -13.09 3.18
CA GLY A 120 1.40 -13.57 4.16
C GLY A 120 0.27 -12.56 4.38
N SER A 121 -0.10 -12.28 5.64
CA SER A 121 -1.25 -11.42 5.98
C SER A 121 -1.17 -9.97 5.47
N ASP A 122 0.01 -9.53 5.04
CA ASP A 122 0.24 -8.19 4.51
C ASP A 122 0.17 -8.17 2.97
N ALA A 123 0.17 -9.34 2.31
CA ALA A 123 0.08 -9.47 0.86
C ALA A 123 -1.36 -9.21 0.37
N GLY A 124 -1.47 -8.77 -0.89
CA GLY A 124 -2.77 -8.63 -1.55
C GLY A 124 -3.31 -9.98 -2.02
N VAL A 125 -4.00 -9.97 -3.16
CA VAL A 125 -4.50 -11.19 -3.80
C VAL A 125 -3.35 -12.13 -4.18
N ASP A 126 -3.62 -13.44 -4.10
CA ASP A 126 -2.73 -14.56 -4.47
C ASP A 126 -1.36 -14.56 -3.75
N ASP A 127 -1.31 -14.02 -2.53
CA ASP A 127 -0.07 -13.87 -1.74
C ASP A 127 1.06 -13.15 -2.51
N SER A 128 0.69 -12.40 -3.56
CA SER A 128 1.63 -11.76 -4.47
C SER A 128 2.02 -10.38 -3.96
N PRO A 129 3.30 -10.00 -4.02
CA PRO A 129 3.74 -8.69 -3.56
C PRO A 129 3.08 -7.60 -4.40
N GLY A 130 2.43 -6.66 -3.71
CA GLY A 130 1.99 -5.41 -4.30
C GLY A 130 3.11 -4.39 -4.45
N CYS A 131 2.90 -3.39 -5.30
CA CYS A 131 3.91 -2.42 -5.69
C CYS A 131 3.31 -1.08 -6.13
N TYR A 132 4.15 -0.05 -6.12
CA TYR A 132 3.82 1.20 -6.78
C TYR A 132 4.08 1.13 -8.27
N LEU A 133 3.18 1.73 -9.05
CA LEU A 133 3.29 1.76 -10.49
C LEU A 133 2.67 3.03 -11.10
N TYR A 134 3.14 3.36 -12.29
CA TYR A 134 2.73 4.53 -13.05
C TYR A 134 2.73 4.23 -14.55
N ALA A 135 1.70 4.74 -15.23
CA ALA A 135 1.63 4.78 -16.67
C ALA A 135 0.95 6.07 -17.12
N SER A 136 1.38 6.61 -18.25
CA SER A 136 0.83 7.81 -18.85
C SER A 136 1.18 7.90 -20.33
N ASN A 137 0.22 8.37 -21.12
CA ASN A 137 0.41 8.75 -22.53
C ASN A 137 0.68 10.26 -22.70
N GLY A 138 0.94 10.99 -21.62
CA GLY A 138 1.14 12.43 -21.59
C GLY A 138 -0.12 13.24 -21.30
N THR A 139 -1.32 12.77 -21.62
CA THR A 139 -2.57 13.51 -21.32
C THR A 139 -3.40 12.82 -20.25
N GLN A 140 -3.36 11.50 -20.21
CA GLN A 140 -3.97 10.66 -19.20
C GLN A 140 -2.89 9.92 -18.42
N TYR A 141 -3.14 9.67 -17.15
CA TYR A 141 -2.26 8.87 -16.32
C TYR A 141 -3.03 7.93 -15.41
N VAL A 142 -2.36 6.86 -14.98
CA VAL A 142 -2.81 6.00 -13.90
C VAL A 142 -1.63 5.79 -12.95
N LEU A 143 -1.88 6.07 -11.68
CA LEU A 143 -0.95 5.96 -10.57
C LEU A 143 -1.57 5.01 -9.54
N SER A 144 -0.90 3.93 -9.17
CA SER A 144 -1.49 2.93 -8.27
C SER A 144 -0.50 2.36 -7.26
N ALA A 145 -1.01 2.11 -6.06
CA ALA A 145 -0.48 1.17 -5.09
C ALA A 145 -1.19 -0.17 -5.35
N TRP A 146 -0.66 -0.93 -6.30
CA TRP A 146 -1.30 -2.10 -6.88
C TRP A 146 -1.11 -3.34 -6.01
N ASN A 147 -2.19 -4.04 -5.69
CA ASN A 147 -2.20 -5.25 -4.86
C ASN A 147 -1.52 -5.10 -3.48
N MET A 148 -1.49 -3.87 -2.94
CA MET A 148 -0.75 -3.56 -1.71
C MET A 148 -1.63 -3.53 -0.45
N LEU A 149 -2.95 -3.57 -0.57
CA LEU A 149 -3.83 -3.54 0.58
C LEU A 149 -3.99 -4.96 1.13
N SER A 150 -4.05 -5.11 2.46
CA SER A 150 -4.19 -6.42 3.13
C SER A 150 -5.65 -6.88 3.30
N LYS A 151 -6.62 -5.99 3.09
CA LYS A 151 -8.05 -6.30 3.09
C LYS A 151 -8.74 -5.58 1.95
N PRO A 152 -9.74 -6.20 1.30
CA PRO A 152 -10.49 -5.53 0.26
C PRO A 152 -11.21 -4.32 0.86
N LYS A 153 -11.18 -3.17 0.16
CA LYS A 153 -12.02 -2.04 0.55
C LYS A 153 -13.49 -2.43 0.36
N THR A 154 -14.23 -2.55 1.46
CA THR A 154 -15.68 -2.80 1.45
C THR A 154 -16.51 -1.52 1.46
N SER A 155 -15.88 -0.35 1.63
CA SER A 155 -16.55 0.95 1.77
C SER A 155 -16.02 1.97 0.75
N THR A 156 -16.96 2.45 -0.06
CA THR A 156 -16.94 3.53 -1.06
C THR A 156 -16.45 4.85 -0.44
N LEU A 157 -15.50 5.60 -1.02
CA LEU A 157 -15.60 6.50 -2.18
C LEU A 157 -14.32 6.51 -3.07
N LEU A 158 -13.37 5.62 -2.77
CA LEU A 158 -12.00 5.64 -3.33
C LEU A 158 -11.62 4.34 -4.06
N TYR A 159 -12.51 3.35 -4.08
CA TYR A 159 -12.33 2.15 -4.89
C TYR A 159 -12.60 2.51 -6.33
N ARG A 160 -11.68 2.11 -7.22
CA ARG A 160 -11.82 2.27 -8.66
C ARG A 160 -11.57 0.95 -9.37
N ARG A 161 -12.44 0.56 -10.31
CA ARG A 161 -12.18 -0.56 -11.25
C ARG A 161 -11.35 -0.11 -12.45
N LEU A 162 -10.43 0.80 -12.16
CA LEU A 162 -9.46 1.35 -13.08
C LEU A 162 -8.08 1.05 -12.50
N GLY A 163 -7.19 0.52 -13.33
CA GLY A 163 -5.88 0.10 -12.88
C GLY A 163 -5.16 -0.72 -13.93
N PHE A 164 -4.44 -1.72 -13.45
CA PHE A 164 -3.51 -2.50 -14.24
C PHE A 164 -3.62 -3.98 -13.88
N ARG A 165 -3.58 -4.87 -14.88
CA ARG A 165 -3.14 -6.29 -14.84
C ARG A 165 -3.65 -6.99 -16.12
N SER A 166 -2.94 -8.04 -16.51
CA SER A 166 -2.99 -8.79 -17.77
C SER A 166 -2.85 -7.92 -19.02
N PHE A 167 -1.67 -8.05 -19.62
CA PHE A 167 -1.33 -7.64 -20.98
C PHE A 167 -2.55 -7.80 -21.86
N GLN A 168 -3.12 -6.68 -22.27
CA GLN A 168 -4.29 -6.74 -23.10
C GLN A 168 -3.96 -7.54 -24.36
N THR A 169 -5.00 -8.16 -24.88
CA THR A 169 -4.97 -8.80 -26.18
C THR A 169 -4.30 -7.86 -27.19
N PRO A 170 -3.65 -8.39 -28.25
CA PRO A 170 -3.01 -7.60 -29.32
C PRO A 170 -3.94 -6.64 -30.10
N THR A 171 -5.11 -6.33 -29.54
CA THR A 171 -6.20 -5.52 -30.08
C THR A 171 -6.57 -4.35 -29.19
N SER A 172 -6.05 -4.26 -27.96
CA SER A 172 -6.35 -3.11 -27.11
C SER A 172 -5.44 -1.92 -27.39
N THR A 173 -6.08 -0.76 -27.41
CA THR A 173 -5.49 0.55 -27.72
C THR A 173 -5.42 1.45 -26.48
N GLN A 174 -5.62 0.88 -25.29
CA GLN A 174 -5.56 1.58 -24.01
C GLN A 174 -4.31 1.15 -23.22
N PHE A 175 -3.73 2.07 -22.46
CA PHE A 175 -2.58 1.80 -21.58
C PHE A 175 -2.99 1.45 -20.14
N TYR A 176 -4.29 1.34 -19.92
CA TYR A 176 -4.93 1.05 -18.64
C TYR A 176 -6.01 -0.01 -18.86
N SER A 177 -6.41 -0.66 -17.78
CA SER A 177 -7.53 -1.61 -17.80
C SER A 177 -8.72 -1.03 -17.05
N CYS A 178 -9.87 -1.04 -17.71
CA CYS A 178 -11.15 -0.64 -17.15
C CYS A 178 -12.06 -1.86 -16.98
N ASN A 179 -12.46 -2.14 -15.74
CA ASN A 179 -13.40 -3.21 -15.40
C ASN A 179 -13.07 -4.58 -16.03
N ASP A 180 -11.79 -4.90 -16.10
CA ASP A 180 -11.33 -6.14 -16.71
C ASP A 180 -11.58 -7.31 -15.75
N ASN A 181 -12.36 -8.30 -16.20
CA ASN A 181 -12.72 -9.47 -15.40
C ASN A 181 -11.52 -10.39 -15.11
N ALA A 182 -10.49 -10.39 -15.94
CA ALA A 182 -9.24 -11.13 -15.71
C ALA A 182 -8.32 -10.46 -14.67
N ILE A 183 -8.58 -9.20 -14.34
CA ILE A 183 -7.97 -8.52 -13.19
C ILE A 183 -8.71 -8.93 -11.94
N GLY A 184 -8.39 -10.13 -11.48
CA GLY A 184 -8.84 -10.59 -10.18
C GLY A 184 -10.29 -11.00 -10.06
N GLY A 185 -11.06 -11.05 -11.14
CA GLY A 185 -12.39 -11.59 -11.01
C GLY A 185 -12.37 -13.11 -10.95
N ILE A 186 -11.56 -13.79 -11.76
CA ILE A 186 -12.01 -15.11 -12.19
C ILE A 186 -11.45 -16.24 -11.32
N SER A 187 -12.33 -16.93 -10.61
CA SER A 187 -12.09 -18.24 -10.01
C SER A 187 -13.08 -19.24 -10.59
N GLN A 188 -12.58 -20.36 -11.13
CA GLN A 188 -13.40 -21.38 -11.80
C GLN A 188 -14.35 -20.86 -12.90
N GLY A 189 -13.97 -19.77 -13.59
CA GLY A 189 -14.76 -19.19 -14.68
C GLY A 189 -15.83 -18.16 -14.26
N HIS A 190 -15.96 -17.89 -12.96
CA HIS A 190 -16.90 -16.89 -12.42
C HIS A 190 -16.16 -15.77 -11.68
N TYR A 191 -16.80 -14.61 -11.57
CA TYR A 191 -16.29 -13.51 -10.76
C TYR A 191 -16.30 -13.88 -9.27
N ASP A 192 -15.18 -13.64 -8.61
CA ASP A 192 -14.80 -13.95 -7.24
C ASP A 192 -14.23 -12.66 -6.65
N ILE A 193 -14.95 -12.14 -5.68
CA ILE A 193 -14.65 -10.88 -5.01
C ILE A 193 -13.34 -10.93 -4.21
N GLU A 194 -12.93 -12.10 -3.73
CA GLU A 194 -11.71 -12.26 -2.93
C GLU A 194 -10.46 -12.27 -3.80
N LYS A 195 -10.63 -12.57 -5.09
CA LYS A 195 -9.56 -12.46 -6.08
C LYS A 195 -9.46 -11.06 -6.67
N ASP A 196 -10.37 -10.14 -6.36
CA ASP A 196 -10.49 -8.86 -7.09
C ASP A 196 -9.35 -7.88 -6.77
N TYR A 197 -8.27 -7.93 -7.55
CA TYR A 197 -7.08 -7.08 -7.41
C TYR A 197 -7.41 -5.57 -7.37
N TYR A 198 -8.52 -5.11 -7.97
CA TYR A 198 -8.92 -3.69 -7.86
C TYR A 198 -9.26 -3.32 -6.42
N LYS A 199 -9.85 -4.24 -5.65
CA LYS A 199 -10.22 -4.01 -4.23
C LYS A 199 -9.02 -4.00 -3.29
N PHE A 200 -7.93 -4.62 -3.72
CA PHE A 200 -6.66 -4.65 -3.00
C PHE A 200 -5.67 -3.59 -3.51
N SER A 201 -6.12 -2.69 -4.37
CA SER A 201 -5.34 -1.59 -4.94
C SER A 201 -5.90 -0.23 -4.52
N TYR A 202 -5.04 0.78 -4.53
CA TYR A 202 -5.47 2.18 -4.45
C TYR A 202 -4.97 2.90 -5.69
N THR A 203 -5.89 3.36 -6.54
CA THR A 203 -5.57 3.97 -7.83
C THR A 203 -6.06 5.41 -7.90
N ILE A 204 -5.18 6.30 -8.36
CA ILE A 204 -5.46 7.69 -8.71
C ILE A 204 -5.22 7.87 -10.21
N SER A 205 -6.13 8.56 -10.88
CA SER A 205 -6.07 8.79 -12.32
C SER A 205 -6.99 9.96 -12.70
N ASN A 206 -6.67 10.63 -13.81
CA ASN A 206 -7.53 11.63 -14.47
C ASN A 206 -8.46 11.05 -15.55
N ILE A 207 -8.49 9.72 -15.72
CA ILE A 207 -9.37 9.02 -16.65
C ILE A 207 -10.81 9.03 -16.11
N THR A 208 -11.76 9.40 -16.95
CA THR A 208 -13.18 9.56 -16.61
C THR A 208 -14.13 8.75 -17.49
N ASP A 209 -13.63 8.18 -18.58
CA ASP A 209 -14.37 7.41 -19.58
C ASP A 209 -14.45 5.90 -19.26
N CYS A 210 -13.96 5.48 -18.08
CA CYS A 210 -14.03 4.10 -17.65
C CYS A 210 -15.38 3.77 -17.00
N ASP A 211 -16.06 2.73 -17.51
CA ASP A 211 -17.17 2.09 -16.79
C ASP A 211 -16.62 1.26 -15.63
N GLU A 212 -16.64 1.83 -14.43
CA GLU A 212 -16.14 1.17 -13.21
C GLU A 212 -17.20 0.29 -12.52
N THR A 213 -18.33 0.01 -13.18
CA THR A 213 -19.42 -0.82 -12.64
C THR A 213 -18.95 -2.28 -12.51
N PRO A 214 -18.97 -2.88 -11.30
CA PRO A 214 -18.59 -4.28 -11.16
C PRO A 214 -19.50 -5.19 -12.00
N PRO A 215 -18.98 -6.30 -12.56
CA PRO A 215 -19.81 -7.32 -13.18
C PRO A 215 -20.84 -7.85 -12.19
N LEU A 216 -21.98 -8.33 -12.69
CA LEU A 216 -22.92 -9.07 -11.85
C LEU A 216 -22.21 -10.29 -11.25
N GLY A 217 -22.02 -10.26 -9.93
CA GLY A 217 -21.41 -11.36 -9.19
C GLY A 217 -22.39 -12.53 -9.02
N VAL A 218 -21.83 -13.71 -8.73
CA VAL A 218 -22.57 -14.82 -8.09
C VAL A 218 -22.09 -14.93 -6.65
#